data_AF-X1JG40-F1
#
_entry.id   AF-X1JG40-F1
#
_cell.length_a   1.000
_cell.length_b   1.000
_cell.length_c   1.000
_cell.angle_alpha   90.00
_cell.angle_beta   90.00
_cell.angle_gamma   90.00
#
_symmetry.space_group_name_H-M   'P 1'
#
loop_
_entity.id
_entity.type
_entity.pdbx_description
1 polymer ?
#
loop_
_entity_poly.entity_id
_entity_poly.type
_entity_poly.pdbx_seq_one_letter_code
_entity_poly.pdbx_strand_id
1 'polypeptide(L)'
;MLVRFYYSFFYAIRKKVIKKLDYVISAHLGDIRLFKKYYKTKAECLFQNIYTNPIDLQKIDKNINFEKKIYKFRKNGNKLLLLGNSGSPSNNHLDLMIRLSEMKKQNFKIICPLSYGPPTYINKIVEKGKNLFGERFIPLLKFLKPDIYFSILKQIDIAVMYHNR
;
A
#
# COMPACT_ATOMS: atom_id res chain seq x y z
N MET A 1 22.71 13.72 11.86
CA MET A 1 22.80 15.19 11.66
C MET A 1 22.66 15.59 10.19
N LEU A 2 23.43 14.98 9.27
CA LEU A 2 23.37 15.23 7.82
C LEU A 2 21.99 15.05 7.17
N VAL A 3 21.26 13.99 7.53
CA VAL A 3 19.92 13.71 6.97
C VAL A 3 18.89 14.79 7.33
N ARG A 4 18.92 15.29 8.58
CA ARG A 4 18.03 16.40 9.01
C ARG A 4 18.35 17.69 8.27
N PHE A 5 19.63 18.00 8.07
CA PHE A 5 20.06 19.18 7.32
C PHE A 5 19.63 19.10 5.85
N TYR A 6 19.81 17.94 5.22
CA TYR A 6 19.33 17.65 3.87
C TYR A 6 17.82 17.93 3.75
N TYR A 7 16.99 17.34 4.62
CA TYR A 7 15.55 17.56 4.56
C TYR A 7 15.15 19.03 4.83
N SER A 8 15.82 19.71 5.77
CA SER A 8 15.57 21.13 6.04
C SER A 8 15.90 22.03 4.86
N PHE A 9 17.00 21.76 4.15
CA PHE A 9 17.40 22.51 2.96
C PHE A 9 16.39 22.36 1.82
N PHE A 10 16.04 21.12 1.46
CA PHE A 10 15.04 20.85 0.43
C PHE A 10 13.66 21.38 0.82
N TYR A 11 13.30 21.33 2.11
CA TYR A 11 12.07 21.93 2.61
C TYR A 11 12.05 23.46 2.43
N ALA A 12 13.16 24.15 2.70
CA ALA A 12 13.27 25.59 2.51
C ALA A 12 13.12 25.99 1.03
N ILE A 13 13.78 25.27 0.11
CA ILE A 13 13.62 25.45 -1.33
C ILE A 13 12.17 25.23 -1.74
N ARG A 14 11.59 24.08 -1.34
CA ARG A 14 10.20 23.73 -1.66
C ARG A 14 9.23 24.80 -1.20
N LYS A 15 9.42 25.35 0.01
CA LYS A 15 8.59 26.43 0.54
C LYS A 15 8.71 27.73 -0.26
N LYS A 16 9.90 28.08 -0.75
CA LYS A 16 10.08 29.24 -1.64
C LYS A 16 9.37 29.05 -2.98
N VAL A 17 9.45 27.85 -3.56
CA VAL A 17 8.78 27.53 -4.83
C VAL A 17 7.26 27.52 -4.67
N ILE A 18 6.74 26.81 -3.67
CA ILE A 18 5.29 26.66 -3.44
C ILE A 18 4.58 28.01 -3.24
N LYS A 19 5.24 28.98 -2.63
CA LYS A 19 4.67 30.33 -2.43
C LYS A 19 4.48 31.12 -3.73
N LYS A 20 5.13 30.71 -4.81
CA LYS A 20 5.04 31.32 -6.14
C LYS A 20 4.07 30.59 -7.06
N LEU A 21 3.43 29.52 -6.60
CA LEU A 21 2.42 28.83 -7.38
C LEU A 21 1.14 29.66 -7.37
N ASP A 22 0.52 29.81 -8.53
CA ASP A 22 -0.79 30.47 -8.67
C ASP A 22 -1.93 29.51 -8.38
N TYR A 23 -1.78 28.23 -8.75
CA TYR A 23 -2.80 27.19 -8.59
C TYR A 23 -2.23 25.91 -8.00
N VAL A 24 -3.00 25.27 -7.13
CA VAL A 24 -2.75 23.91 -6.63
C VAL A 24 -4.02 23.09 -6.75
N ILE A 25 -3.89 21.93 -7.38
CA ILE A 25 -5.00 20.98 -7.54
C ILE A 25 -4.76 19.80 -6.59
N SER A 26 -5.79 19.41 -5.84
CA SER A 26 -5.76 18.17 -5.06
C SER A 26 -7.14 17.52 -5.02
N ALA A 27 -7.15 16.18 -5.01
CA ALA A 27 -8.35 15.37 -4.83
C ALA A 27 -8.72 15.18 -3.35
N HIS A 28 -7.96 15.74 -2.40
CA HIS A 28 -8.19 15.58 -0.98
C HIS A 28 -8.18 16.93 -0.25
N LEU A 29 -9.30 17.26 0.40
CA LEU A 29 -9.42 18.46 1.24
C LEU A 29 -8.41 18.48 2.39
N GLY A 30 -8.10 17.31 2.95
CA GLY A 30 -7.09 17.15 3.99
C GLY A 30 -5.71 17.66 3.54
N ASP A 31 -5.30 17.32 2.31
CA ASP A 31 -4.04 17.76 1.74
C ASP A 31 -4.02 19.26 1.51
N ILE A 32 -5.11 19.84 0.96
CA ILE A 32 -5.24 21.29 0.79
C ILE A 32 -5.11 22.01 2.14
N ARG A 33 -5.76 21.48 3.19
CA ARG A 33 -5.69 22.06 4.54
C ARG A 33 -4.27 22.03 5.10
N LEU A 34 -3.57 20.89 5.01
CA LEU A 34 -2.18 20.77 5.47
C LEU A 34 -1.26 21.66 4.63
N PHE A 35 -1.45 21.70 3.32
CA PHE A 35 -0.68 22.52 2.40
C PHE A 35 -0.77 24.02 2.75
N LYS A 36 -1.99 24.55 2.93
CA LYS A 36 -2.20 25.93 3.39
C LYS A 36 -1.54 26.19 4.75
N LYS A 37 -1.70 25.27 5.71
CA LYS A 37 -1.12 25.36 7.06
C LYS A 37 0.41 25.46 7.04
N TYR A 38 1.08 24.57 6.32
CA TYR A 38 2.55 24.47 6.38
C TYR A 38 3.27 25.46 5.47
N TYR A 39 2.70 25.79 4.31
CA TYR A 39 3.39 26.59 3.31
C TYR A 39 2.99 28.07 3.30
N LYS A 40 1.83 28.43 3.88
CA LYS A 40 1.30 29.81 3.90
C LYS A 40 1.35 30.45 2.50
N THR A 41 0.79 29.74 1.52
CA THR A 41 0.78 30.15 0.11
C THR A 41 -0.43 31.03 -0.21
N LYS A 42 -0.34 31.81 -1.30
CA LYS A 42 -1.47 32.55 -1.91
C LYS A 42 -2.13 31.78 -3.05
N ALA A 43 -1.61 30.60 -3.41
CA ALA A 43 -2.13 29.79 -4.50
C ALA A 43 -3.62 29.49 -4.31
N GLU A 44 -4.39 29.66 -5.37
CA GLU A 44 -5.77 29.18 -5.43
C GLU A 44 -5.75 27.65 -5.38
N CYS A 45 -6.42 27.08 -4.38
CA CYS A 45 -6.45 25.64 -4.18
C CYS A 45 -7.76 25.08 -4.73
N LEU A 46 -7.67 24.44 -5.89
CA LEU A 46 -8.77 23.81 -6.58
C LEU A 46 -8.96 22.39 -6.01
N PHE A 47 -10.14 22.14 -5.46
CA PHE A 47 -10.56 20.81 -5.09
C PHE A 47 -11.31 20.20 -6.28
N GLN A 48 -10.60 19.41 -7.09
CA GLN A 48 -11.21 18.62 -8.15
C GLN A 48 -11.29 17.16 -7.71
N ASN A 49 -12.48 16.58 -7.84
CA ASN A 49 -12.67 15.16 -7.66
C ASN A 49 -12.00 14.43 -8.84
N ILE A 50 -10.84 13.85 -8.53
CA ILE A 50 -10.15 12.80 -9.29
C ILE A 50 -9.18 13.31 -10.38
N TYR A 51 -7.90 13.31 -10.03
CA TYR A 51 -6.86 13.00 -11.01
C TYR A 51 -7.00 11.51 -11.31
N THR A 52 -7.59 11.15 -12.45
CA THR A 52 -7.79 9.74 -12.80
C THR A 52 -6.43 9.09 -12.92
N ASN A 53 -6.12 8.18 -12.00
CA ASN A 53 -4.95 7.32 -12.15
C ASN A 53 -5.13 6.58 -13.49
N PRO A 54 -4.14 6.54 -14.39
CA PRO A 54 -4.25 5.86 -15.68
C PRO A 54 -4.26 4.34 -15.47
N ILE A 55 -5.37 3.83 -14.92
CA ILE A 55 -5.63 2.42 -14.70
C ILE A 55 -6.49 1.92 -15.84
N ASP A 56 -5.99 0.92 -16.55
CA ASP A 56 -6.75 0.17 -17.55
C ASP A 56 -7.65 -0.85 -16.84
N LEU A 57 -8.87 -0.41 -16.49
CA LEU A 57 -9.86 -1.26 -15.83
C LEU A 57 -10.25 -2.48 -16.68
N GLN A 58 -10.21 -2.35 -18.02
CA GLN A 58 -10.53 -3.47 -18.90
C GLN A 58 -9.50 -4.61 -18.75
N LYS A 59 -8.22 -4.31 -18.57
CA LYS A 59 -7.20 -5.33 -18.24
C LYS A 59 -7.47 -6.03 -16.91
N ILE A 60 -8.02 -5.31 -15.94
CA ILE A 60 -8.40 -5.90 -14.65
C ILE A 60 -9.60 -6.82 -14.84
N ASP A 61 -10.61 -6.43 -15.62
CA ASP A 61 -11.85 -7.19 -15.76
C ASP A 61 -11.76 -8.37 -16.73
N LYS A 62 -10.79 -8.39 -17.66
CA LYS A 62 -10.57 -9.53 -18.58
C LYS A 62 -10.58 -10.87 -17.84
N ASN A 63 -11.33 -11.83 -18.37
CA ASN A 63 -11.28 -13.22 -17.91
C ASN A 63 -9.89 -13.78 -18.19
N ILE A 64 -8.98 -13.62 -17.24
CA ILE A 64 -7.62 -14.18 -17.30
C ILE A 64 -7.78 -15.69 -17.13
N ASN A 65 -7.64 -16.43 -18.23
CA ASN A 65 -7.67 -17.88 -18.19
C ASN A 65 -6.55 -18.38 -17.29
N PHE A 66 -6.95 -19.03 -16.22
CA PHE A 66 -6.09 -19.38 -15.12
C PHE A 66 -5.29 -20.65 -15.46
N GLU A 67 -3.99 -20.52 -15.75
CA GLU A 67 -3.16 -21.71 -16.02
C GLU A 67 -2.08 -21.97 -14.96
N LYS A 68 -1.61 -20.96 -14.24
CA LYS A 68 -0.50 -21.13 -13.28
C LYS A 68 -0.99 -21.59 -11.90
N LYS A 69 -1.08 -22.91 -11.71
CA LYS A 69 -1.46 -23.57 -10.43
C LYS A 69 -0.77 -22.97 -9.19
N ILE A 70 0.47 -22.48 -9.32
CA ILE A 70 1.25 -21.88 -8.22
C ILE A 70 0.61 -20.63 -7.58
N TYR A 71 -0.31 -19.94 -8.28
CA TYR A 71 -1.02 -18.76 -7.77
C TYR A 71 -2.49 -19.04 -7.43
N LYS A 72 -2.91 -20.32 -7.33
CA LYS A 72 -4.24 -20.69 -6.79
C LYS A 72 -4.15 -20.73 -5.27
N PHE A 73 -4.50 -19.63 -4.61
CA PHE A 73 -4.40 -19.58 -3.15
C PHE A 73 -5.68 -20.06 -2.46
N ARG A 74 -6.83 -19.97 -3.14
CA ARG A 74 -8.08 -20.55 -2.65
C ARG A 74 -7.99 -22.07 -2.63
N LYS A 75 -8.10 -22.64 -1.44
CA LYS A 75 -8.28 -24.08 -1.20
C LYS A 75 -9.41 -24.22 -0.18
N ASN A 76 -10.36 -25.11 -0.44
CA ASN A 76 -11.39 -25.56 0.51
C ASN A 76 -12.20 -24.43 1.20
N GLY A 77 -12.54 -23.35 0.49
CA GLY A 77 -13.42 -22.30 1.02
C GLY A 77 -12.76 -21.28 1.97
N ASN A 78 -11.44 -21.34 2.19
CA ASN A 78 -10.73 -20.35 2.99
C ASN A 78 -10.87 -18.94 2.39
N LYS A 79 -11.09 -17.94 3.25
CA LYS A 79 -11.06 -16.52 2.85
C LYS A 79 -9.62 -16.06 2.59
N LEU A 80 -9.44 -15.17 1.63
CA LEU A 80 -8.15 -14.54 1.31
C LEU A 80 -8.18 -13.07 1.71
N LEU A 81 -7.27 -12.72 2.62
CA LEU A 81 -7.05 -11.35 3.06
C LEU A 81 -5.79 -10.80 2.40
N LEU A 82 -5.89 -9.65 1.74
CA LEU A 82 -4.73 -8.88 1.28
C LEU A 82 -4.29 -7.95 2.40
N LEU A 83 -3.05 -8.09 2.85
CA LEU A 83 -2.46 -7.30 3.92
C LEU A 83 -1.43 -6.34 3.34
N GLY A 84 -1.77 -5.06 3.32
CA GLY A 84 -0.89 -4.01 2.80
C GLY A 84 -0.69 -4.07 1.27
N ASN A 85 0.21 -3.22 0.79
CA ASN A 85 0.52 -3.07 -0.63
C ASN A 85 2.02 -3.05 -0.95
N SER A 86 2.89 -3.05 0.05
CA SER A 86 4.35 -3.01 -0.11
C SER A 86 5.07 -3.34 1.18
N GLY A 87 6.36 -3.67 1.12
CA GLY A 87 7.22 -3.84 2.29
C GLY A 87 7.65 -2.53 2.96
N SER A 88 6.84 -1.47 2.93
CA SER A 88 7.13 -0.20 3.61
C SER A 88 6.76 -0.26 5.11
N PRO A 89 7.56 0.28 6.03
CA PRO A 89 7.18 0.42 7.44
C PRO A 89 5.85 1.14 7.67
N SER A 90 5.49 2.09 6.78
CA SER A 90 4.23 2.84 6.85
C SER A 90 2.98 1.97 6.66
N ASN A 91 3.12 0.75 6.15
CA ASN A 91 2.00 -0.19 6.00
C ASN A 91 1.55 -0.80 7.34
N ASN A 92 2.33 -0.60 8.41
CA ASN A 92 2.06 -1.08 9.76
C ASN A 92 1.67 -2.57 9.86
N HIS A 93 2.38 -3.42 9.11
CA HIS A 93 2.05 -4.84 9.01
C HIS A 93 2.02 -5.55 10.36
N LEU A 94 3.00 -5.28 11.22
CA LEU A 94 3.17 -6.03 12.47
C LEU A 94 2.00 -5.82 13.43
N ASP A 95 1.55 -4.58 13.61
CA ASP A 95 0.40 -4.27 14.49
C ASP A 95 -0.88 -4.94 13.98
N LEU A 96 -1.10 -4.91 12.66
CA LEU A 96 -2.25 -5.57 12.07
C LEU A 96 -2.15 -7.10 12.23
N MET A 97 -0.96 -7.68 12.00
CA MET A 97 -0.75 -9.12 12.18
C MET A 97 -0.99 -9.56 13.63
N ILE A 98 -0.55 -8.79 14.63
CA ILE A 98 -0.82 -9.08 16.04
C ILE A 98 -2.33 -9.11 16.29
N ARG A 99 -3.06 -8.07 15.88
CA ARG A 99 -4.53 -8.01 16.03
C ARG A 99 -5.25 -9.15 15.33
N LEU A 100 -4.80 -9.54 14.12
CA LEU A 100 -5.36 -10.67 13.39
C LEU A 100 -5.08 -12.01 14.08
N SER A 101 -3.93 -12.16 14.76
CA SER A 101 -3.57 -13.38 15.48
C SER A 101 -4.42 -13.62 16.74
N GLU A 102 -4.96 -12.55 17.32
CA GLU A 102 -5.83 -12.59 18.51
C GLU A 102 -7.29 -12.97 18.17
N MET A 103 -7.66 -13.02 16.89
CA MET A 103 -9.01 -13.35 16.47
C MET A 103 -9.34 -14.82 16.74
N LYS A 104 -10.53 -15.07 17.34
CA LYS A 104 -11.06 -16.42 17.59
C LYS A 104 -11.25 -17.25 16.32
N LYS A 105 -11.69 -16.61 15.22
CA LYS A 105 -11.90 -17.26 13.92
C LYS A 105 -10.72 -16.98 13.00
N GLN A 106 -9.94 -18.01 12.71
CA GLN A 106 -8.72 -17.92 11.89
C GLN A 106 -8.84 -18.63 10.52
N ASN A 107 -10.06 -18.81 10.02
CA ASN A 107 -10.31 -19.46 8.72
C ASN A 107 -10.05 -18.53 7.53
N PHE A 108 -8.82 -18.03 7.43
CA PHE A 108 -8.37 -17.19 6.32
C PHE A 108 -6.86 -17.35 6.09
N LYS A 109 -6.45 -17.06 4.86
CA LYS A 109 -5.05 -16.91 4.45
C LYS A 109 -4.74 -15.45 4.22
N ILE A 110 -3.48 -15.07 4.43
CA ILE A 110 -2.99 -13.70 4.30
C ILE A 110 -2.04 -13.65 3.10
N ILE A 111 -2.41 -12.90 2.08
CA ILE A 111 -1.53 -12.52 0.97
C ILE A 111 -0.90 -11.18 1.33
N CYS A 112 0.43 -11.10 1.37
CA CYS A 112 1.14 -9.90 1.80
C CYS A 112 2.15 -9.45 0.73
N PRO A 113 1.90 -8.37 -0.03
CA PRO A 113 2.83 -7.85 -1.03
C PRO A 113 4.10 -7.28 -0.37
N LEU A 114 5.24 -7.94 -0.59
CA LEU A 114 6.53 -7.61 0.03
C LEU A 114 7.68 -7.61 -0.99
N SER A 115 7.38 -7.35 -2.26
CA SER A 115 8.35 -7.40 -3.36
C SER A 115 9.33 -6.23 -3.40
N TYR A 116 9.03 -5.15 -2.67
CA TYR A 116 9.90 -3.99 -2.53
C TYR A 116 9.71 -3.31 -1.17
N GLY A 117 10.75 -2.58 -0.74
CA GLY A 117 10.84 -1.94 0.57
C GLY A 117 12.19 -2.22 1.23
N PRO A 118 12.42 -1.72 2.45
CA PRO A 118 13.66 -1.99 3.18
C PRO A 118 13.81 -3.50 3.45
N PRO A 119 14.90 -4.16 3.00
CA PRO A 119 15.05 -5.62 3.14
C PRO A 119 14.99 -6.11 4.59
N THR A 120 15.58 -5.37 5.52
CA THR A 120 15.56 -5.69 6.96
C THR A 120 14.15 -5.70 7.53
N TYR A 121 13.31 -4.76 7.10
CA TYR A 121 11.90 -4.72 7.49
C TYR A 121 11.13 -5.87 6.87
N ILE A 122 11.29 -6.13 5.56
CA ILE A 122 10.63 -7.24 4.87
C ILE A 122 10.96 -8.57 5.54
N ASN A 123 12.24 -8.85 5.83
CA ASN A 123 12.66 -10.09 6.48
C ASN A 123 11.99 -10.27 7.85
N LYS A 124 11.91 -9.19 8.65
CA LYS A 124 11.19 -9.19 9.93
C LYS A 124 9.70 -9.48 9.76
N ILE A 125 9.04 -8.90 8.76
CA ILE A 125 7.62 -9.15 8.49
C ILE A 125 7.40 -10.59 8.04
N VAL A 126 8.29 -11.15 7.21
CA VAL A 126 8.21 -12.55 6.78
C VAL A 126 8.35 -13.51 7.96
N GLU A 127 9.36 -13.29 8.80
CA GLU A 127 9.59 -14.10 10.00
C GLU A 127 8.38 -14.05 10.94
N LYS A 128 7.91 -12.84 11.29
CA LYS A 128 6.77 -12.67 12.21
C LYS A 128 5.47 -13.22 11.62
N GLY A 129 5.22 -12.99 10.33
CA GLY A 129 4.05 -13.54 9.65
C GLY A 129 4.04 -15.08 9.65
N LYS A 130 5.19 -15.70 9.37
CA LYS A 130 5.32 -17.17 9.46
C LYS A 130 5.12 -17.68 10.88
N ASN A 131 5.69 -17.02 11.89
CA ASN A 131 5.53 -17.42 13.28
C ASN A 131 4.07 -17.33 13.76
N LEU A 132 3.33 -16.31 13.33
CA LEU A 132 1.95 -16.08 13.76
C LEU A 132 0.92 -16.94 13.00
N PHE A 133 1.18 -17.22 11.72
CA PHE A 133 0.15 -17.81 10.85
C PHE A 133 0.58 -19.08 10.12
N GLY A 134 1.86 -19.47 10.20
CA GLY A 134 2.42 -20.60 9.47
C GLY A 134 2.15 -20.51 7.97
N GLU A 135 1.70 -21.63 7.39
CA GLU A 135 1.35 -21.77 5.97
C GLU A 135 0.19 -20.87 5.50
N ARG A 136 -0.55 -20.25 6.43
CA ARG A 136 -1.60 -19.29 6.06
C ARG A 136 -1.04 -17.94 5.66
N PHE A 137 0.21 -17.61 6.01
CA PHE A 137 0.86 -16.38 5.57
C PHE A 137 1.66 -16.59 4.29
N ILE A 138 1.27 -15.88 3.24
CA ILE A 138 1.78 -16.02 1.88
C ILE A 138 2.42 -14.68 1.47
N PRO A 139 3.72 -14.49 1.73
CA PRO A 139 4.42 -13.29 1.32
C PRO A 139 4.72 -13.32 -0.19
N LEU A 140 4.37 -12.24 -0.90
CA LEU A 140 4.74 -12.07 -2.30
C LEU A 140 6.05 -11.29 -2.39
N LEU A 141 7.17 -12.02 -2.47
CA LEU A 141 8.52 -11.44 -2.43
C LEU A 141 9.09 -11.03 -3.79
N LYS A 142 8.45 -11.44 -4.88
CA LYS A 142 8.91 -11.13 -6.25
C LYS A 142 7.99 -10.10 -6.88
N PHE A 143 8.56 -9.21 -7.69
CA PHE A 143 7.76 -8.40 -8.60
C PHE A 143 7.04 -9.32 -9.60
N LEU A 144 5.72 -9.23 -9.62
CA LEU A 144 4.87 -10.01 -10.50
C LEU A 144 4.47 -9.17 -11.70
N LYS A 145 4.35 -9.81 -12.87
CA LYS A 145 3.72 -9.17 -14.03
C LYS A 145 2.29 -8.76 -13.69
N PRO A 146 1.77 -7.63 -14.23
CA PRO A 146 0.43 -7.14 -13.93
C PRO A 146 -0.66 -8.21 -14.01
N ASP A 147 -0.71 -9.00 -15.09
CA ASP A 147 -1.74 -10.04 -15.26
C ASP A 147 -1.74 -11.10 -14.15
N ILE A 148 -0.54 -11.48 -13.69
CA ILE A 148 -0.38 -12.41 -12.57
C ILE A 148 -0.90 -11.76 -11.29
N TYR A 149 -0.49 -10.52 -11.01
CA TYR A 149 -0.94 -9.83 -9.81
C TYR A 149 -2.46 -9.59 -9.81
N PHE A 150 -3.05 -9.20 -10.95
CA PHE A 150 -4.50 -9.07 -11.10
C PHE A 150 -5.23 -10.38 -10.83
N SER A 151 -4.71 -11.52 -11.31
CA SER A 151 -5.28 -12.84 -10.98
C SER A 151 -5.24 -13.18 -9.48
N ILE A 152 -4.23 -12.66 -8.76
CA ILE A 152 -4.16 -12.82 -7.30
C ILE A 152 -5.22 -11.92 -6.65
N LEU A 153 -5.30 -10.66 -7.08
CA LEU A 153 -6.29 -9.69 -6.57
C LEU A 153 -7.73 -10.18 -6.76
N LYS A 154 -8.06 -10.80 -7.89
CA LYS A 154 -9.39 -11.41 -8.14
C LYS A 154 -9.77 -12.50 -7.15
N GLN A 155 -8.79 -13.13 -6.50
CA GLN A 155 -9.05 -14.15 -5.49
C GLN A 155 -9.28 -13.54 -4.09
N ILE A 156 -8.87 -12.30 -3.84
CA ILE A 156 -8.96 -11.66 -2.53
C ILE A 156 -10.42 -11.42 -2.15
N ASP A 157 -10.80 -11.80 -0.93
CA ASP A 157 -12.13 -11.49 -0.37
C ASP A 157 -12.13 -10.13 0.34
N ILE A 158 -11.04 -9.79 1.04
CA ILE A 158 -10.93 -8.57 1.85
C ILE A 158 -9.53 -8.00 1.69
N ALA A 159 -9.41 -6.69 1.47
CA ALA A 159 -8.14 -5.98 1.53
C ALA A 159 -8.09 -5.07 2.76
N VAL A 160 -6.98 -5.10 3.49
CA VAL A 160 -6.76 -4.26 4.69
C VAL A 160 -5.48 -3.44 4.49
N MET A 161 -5.66 -2.13 4.36
CA MET A 161 -4.58 -1.14 4.22
C MET A 161 -4.41 -0.39 5.54
N TYR A 162 -3.74 -1.01 6.52
CA TYR A 162 -3.59 -0.47 7.88
C TYR A 162 -2.45 0.56 7.96
N HIS A 163 -2.45 1.52 7.05
CA HIS A 163 -1.34 2.47 6.92
C HIS A 163 -1.33 3.48 8.06
N ASN A 164 -0.14 3.78 8.58
CA ASN A 164 0.11 4.91 9.46
C ASN A 164 0.87 5.98 8.66
N ARG A 165 0.13 7.00 8.17
CA ARG A 165 0.60 8.04 7.26
C ARG A 165 0.10 9.42 7.66
#